data_AF-A0A512E0R0-F1
#
_entry.id   AF-A0A512E0R0-F1
#
_cell.length_a   1.000
_cell.length_b   1.000
_cell.length_c   1.000
_cell.angle_alpha   90.00
_cell.angle_beta   90.00
_cell.angle_gamma   90.00
#
_symmetry.space_group_name_H-M   'P 1'
#
loop_
_entity.id
_entity.type
_entity.pdbx_description
1 polymer ?
#
loop_
_entity_poly.entity_id
_entity_poly.type
_entity_poly.pdbx_seq_one_letter_code
_entity_poly.pdbx_strand_id
1 'polypeptide(L)'
;MNEDRTVDLPLSGLFANLRQEATLLIKREVELARVEASQKVGQVTRGAVALAIGGAVLFIGILFLMLSGTFGLSKVVEPWLAALIVGGVVLLVGVIMLLKGISNMKNMSLTPQRTIETLKDDARLVRSRTP
;
A
#
# COMPACT_ATOMS: atom_id res chain seq x y z
N MET A 1 -35.90 65.25 -14.06
CA MET A 1 -34.53 64.83 -14.37
C MET A 1 -34.05 64.04 -13.17
N ASN A 2 -34.09 62.71 -13.26
CA ASN A 2 -33.33 61.83 -12.38
C ASN A 2 -33.04 60.60 -13.23
N GLU A 3 -31.84 60.63 -13.80
CA GLU A 3 -31.31 59.67 -14.75
C GLU A 3 -31.17 58.27 -14.16
N ASP A 4 -31.27 57.33 -15.08
CA ASP A 4 -30.98 55.91 -14.96
C ASP A 4 -29.77 55.62 -14.07
N ARG A 5 -29.97 54.77 -13.07
CA ARG A 5 -28.90 53.98 -12.47
C ARG A 5 -28.76 52.72 -13.32
N THR A 6 -27.95 52.78 -14.38
CA THR A 6 -27.48 51.59 -15.09
C THR A 6 -26.63 50.77 -14.13
N VAL A 7 -27.20 49.68 -13.66
CA VAL A 7 -26.57 48.70 -12.78
C VAL A 7 -25.55 47.91 -13.62
N ASP A 8 -24.31 48.38 -13.67
CA ASP A 8 -23.15 47.71 -14.30
C ASP A 8 -22.70 46.47 -13.50
N LEU A 9 -23.60 45.51 -13.26
CA LEU A 9 -23.30 44.22 -12.62
C LEU A 9 -23.39 42.93 -13.48
N PRO A 10 -23.59 42.94 -14.81
CA PRO A 10 -23.75 41.67 -15.54
C PRO A 10 -22.44 40.87 -15.73
N LEU A 11 -21.27 41.51 -15.89
CA LEU A 11 -19.99 40.80 -16.10
C LEU A 11 -19.24 40.49 -14.80
N SER A 12 -19.27 41.40 -13.83
CA SER A 12 -18.66 41.21 -12.51
C SER A 12 -19.39 40.13 -11.71
N GLY A 13 -20.72 40.02 -11.86
CA GLY A 13 -21.53 38.96 -11.25
C GLY A 13 -21.25 37.56 -11.82
N LEU A 14 -21.01 37.44 -13.14
CA LEU A 14 -20.67 36.15 -13.77
C LEU A 14 -19.28 35.65 -13.33
N PHE A 15 -18.30 36.54 -13.23
CA PHE A 15 -16.97 36.19 -12.71
C PHE A 15 -17.02 35.77 -11.23
N ALA A 16 -17.84 36.44 -10.42
CA ALA A 16 -18.06 36.06 -9.03
C ALA A 16 -18.69 34.66 -8.92
N ASN A 17 -19.70 34.37 -9.76
CA ASN A 17 -20.37 33.07 -9.81
C ASN A 17 -19.43 31.95 -10.30
N LEU A 18 -18.67 32.16 -11.37
CA LEU A 18 -17.69 31.17 -11.86
C LEU A 18 -16.61 30.85 -10.83
N ARG A 19 -16.11 31.87 -10.11
CA ARG A 19 -15.15 31.66 -9.02
C ARG A 19 -15.76 30.84 -7.88
N GLN A 20 -17.02 31.11 -7.56
CA GLN A 20 -17.75 30.37 -6.53
C GLN A 20 -18.02 28.91 -6.95
N GLU A 21 -18.40 28.67 -8.20
CA GLU A 21 -18.60 27.34 -8.77
C GLU A 21 -17.29 26.56 -8.87
N ALA A 22 -16.19 27.18 -9.31
CA ALA A 22 -14.87 26.56 -9.32
C ALA A 22 -14.40 26.18 -7.91
N THR A 23 -14.65 27.05 -6.93
CA THR A 23 -14.35 26.76 -5.51
C THR A 23 -15.21 25.60 -4.99
N LEU A 24 -16.49 25.53 -5.38
CA LEU A 24 -17.39 24.43 -5.04
C LEU A 24 -16.94 23.11 -5.69
N LEU A 25 -16.50 23.14 -6.94
CA LEU A 25 -16.01 21.96 -7.65
C LEU A 25 -14.75 21.40 -6.99
N ILE A 26 -13.78 22.25 -6.68
CA ILE A 26 -12.56 21.84 -5.97
C ILE A 26 -12.89 21.22 -4.61
N LYS A 27 -13.81 21.83 -3.85
CA LYS A 27 -14.25 21.27 -2.56
C LYS A 27 -14.87 19.88 -2.73
N ARG A 28 -15.71 19.70 -3.75
CA ARG A 28 -16.33 18.40 -4.06
C ARG A 28 -15.30 17.36 -4.47
N GLU A 29 -14.32 17.72 -5.29
CA GLU A 29 -13.27 16.80 -5.73
C GLU A 29 -12.39 16.35 -4.56
N VAL A 30 -12.06 17.26 -3.64
CA VAL A 30 -11.33 16.94 -2.41
C VAL A 30 -12.17 16.04 -1.50
N GLU A 31 -13.47 16.29 -1.38
CA GLU A 31 -14.38 15.45 -0.60
C GLU A 31 -14.51 14.04 -1.20
N LEU A 32 -14.66 13.95 -2.53
CA LEU A 32 -14.71 12.69 -3.25
C LEU A 32 -13.40 11.91 -3.10
N ALA A 33 -12.26 12.56 -3.33
CA ALA A 33 -10.95 11.96 -3.14
C ALA A 33 -10.74 11.47 -1.69
N ARG A 34 -11.25 12.21 -0.70
CA ARG A 34 -11.22 11.79 0.71
C ARG A 34 -12.07 10.55 0.95
N VAL A 35 -13.26 10.47 0.37
CA VAL A 35 -14.15 9.30 0.46
C VAL A 35 -13.50 8.09 -0.19
N GLU A 36 -13.00 8.22 -1.42
CA GLU A 36 -12.32 7.12 -2.12
C GLU A 36 -11.06 6.66 -1.39
N ALA A 37 -10.24 7.59 -0.90
CA ALA A 37 -9.06 7.25 -0.10
C ALA A 37 -9.46 6.47 1.16
N SER A 38 -10.50 6.93 1.86
CA SER A 38 -11.00 6.26 3.08
C SER A 38 -11.56 4.87 2.78
N GLN A 39 -12.25 4.69 1.64
CA GLN A 39 -12.74 3.39 1.19
C GLN A 39 -11.59 2.43 0.84
N LYS A 40 -10.59 2.90 0.08
CA LYS A 40 -9.40 2.12 -0.27
C LYS A 40 -8.62 1.70 0.99
N VAL A 41 -8.40 2.63 1.92
CA VAL A 41 -7.75 2.34 3.22
C VAL A 41 -8.57 1.34 4.02
N GLY A 42 -9.89 1.49 4.07
CA GLY A 42 -10.77 0.53 4.76
C GLY A 42 -10.70 -0.88 4.16
N GLN A 43 -10.68 -0.99 2.83
CA GLN A 43 -10.56 -2.27 2.13
C GLN A 43 -9.21 -2.94 2.38
N VAL A 44 -8.11 -2.18 2.26
CA VAL A 44 -6.76 -2.68 2.56
C VAL A 44 -6.66 -3.11 4.02
N THR A 45 -7.19 -2.32 4.96
CA THR A 45 -7.18 -2.64 6.39
C THR A 45 -7.96 -3.91 6.69
N ARG A 46 -9.17 -4.06 6.14
CA ARG A 46 -9.99 -5.28 6.34
C ARG A 46 -9.29 -6.52 5.78
N GLY A 47 -8.69 -6.41 4.58
CA GLY A 47 -7.89 -7.47 3.99
C GLY A 47 -6.68 -7.84 4.86
N ALA A 48 -5.96 -6.84 5.36
CA ALA A 48 -4.80 -7.04 6.23
C ALA A 48 -5.19 -7.71 7.56
N VAL A 49 -6.31 -7.31 8.17
CA VAL A 49 -6.83 -7.94 9.41
C VAL A 49 -7.22 -9.39 9.15
N ALA A 50 -7.93 -9.68 8.07
CA ALA A 50 -8.31 -11.05 7.72
C ALA A 50 -7.08 -11.94 7.48
N LEU A 51 -6.06 -11.41 6.78
CA LEU A 51 -4.79 -12.10 6.56
C LEU A 51 -4.03 -12.34 7.88
N ALA A 52 -4.01 -11.36 8.78
CA ALA A 52 -3.37 -11.49 10.08
C ALA A 52 -4.04 -12.57 10.94
N ILE A 53 -5.37 -12.55 11.03
CA ILE A 53 -6.14 -13.54 11.80
C ILE A 53 -5.98 -14.94 11.17
N GLY A 54 -6.21 -15.05 9.86
CA GLY A 54 -6.06 -16.33 9.14
C GLY A 54 -4.65 -16.89 9.25
N GLY A 55 -3.63 -16.03 9.11
CA GLY A 55 -2.23 -16.37 9.30
C GLY A 55 -1.94 -16.87 10.72
N ALA A 56 -2.49 -16.21 11.75
CA ALA A 56 -2.34 -16.64 13.14
C ALA A 56 -2.98 -18.02 13.38
N VAL A 57 -4.19 -18.26 12.86
CA VAL A 57 -4.86 -19.56 12.97
C VAL A 57 -4.06 -20.66 12.27
N LEU A 58 -3.58 -20.41 11.05
CA LEU A 58 -2.73 -21.36 10.31
C LEU A 58 -1.42 -21.63 11.06
N PHE A 59 -0.80 -20.60 11.63
CA PHE A 59 0.42 -20.75 12.42
C PHE A 59 0.19 -21.67 13.63
N ILE A 60 -0.90 -21.47 14.38
CA ILE A 60 -1.28 -22.37 15.49
C ILE A 60 -1.49 -23.80 14.98
N GLY A 61 -2.21 -23.98 13.87
CA GLY A 61 -2.42 -25.29 13.25
C GLY A 61 -1.11 -26.00 12.89
N ILE A 62 -0.15 -25.27 12.32
CA ILE A 62 1.20 -25.76 12.01
C ILE A 62 1.93 -26.21 13.28
N LEU A 63 1.83 -25.49 14.40
CA LEU A 63 2.44 -25.92 15.67
C LEU A 63 1.85 -27.25 16.15
N PHE A 64 0.54 -27.44 16.05
CA PHE A 64 -0.10 -28.72 16.38
C PHE A 64 0.32 -29.84 15.43
N LEU A 65 0.52 -29.56 14.14
CA LEU A 65 1.06 -30.55 13.19
C LEU A 65 2.50 -30.92 13.52
N MET A 66 3.36 -29.97 13.91
CA MET A 66 4.72 -30.26 14.38
C MET A 66 4.70 -31.11 15.64
N LEU A 67 3.81 -30.80 16.59
CA LEU A 67 3.65 -31.58 17.81
C LEU A 67 3.19 -33.00 17.49
N SER A 68 2.17 -33.15 16.63
CA SER A 68 1.68 -34.43 16.15
C SER A 68 2.76 -35.24 15.44
N GLY A 69 3.54 -34.61 14.55
CA GLY A 69 4.67 -35.24 13.88
C GLY A 69 5.75 -35.70 14.86
N THR A 70 6.05 -34.88 15.87
CA THR A 70 7.01 -35.23 16.93
C THR A 70 6.53 -36.44 17.74
N PHE A 71 5.26 -36.45 18.16
CA PHE A 71 4.67 -37.59 18.88
C PHE A 71 4.52 -38.84 18.01
N GLY A 72 4.27 -38.70 16.72
CA GLY A 72 4.23 -39.82 15.78
C GLY A 72 5.62 -40.43 15.61
N LEU A 73 6.63 -39.58 15.39
CA LEU A 73 8.01 -40.02 15.20
C LEU A 73 8.61 -40.61 16.49
N SER A 74 8.20 -40.12 17.67
CA SER A 74 8.63 -40.65 18.96
C SER A 74 8.15 -42.09 19.25
N LYS A 75 7.26 -42.64 18.41
CA LYS A 75 6.93 -44.08 18.44
C LYS A 75 8.00 -44.96 17.82
N VAL A 76 8.90 -44.39 17.02
CA VAL A 76 9.92 -45.11 16.27
C VAL A 76 11.34 -44.75 16.76
N VAL A 77 11.54 -43.52 17.24
CA VAL A 77 12.83 -43.02 17.76
C VAL A 77 12.65 -42.39 19.15
N GLU A 78 13.75 -42.11 19.85
CA GLU A 78 13.68 -41.44 21.16
C GLU A 78 13.02 -40.05 21.07
N PRO A 79 12.24 -39.63 22.08
CA PRO A 79 11.46 -38.38 22.02
C PRO A 79 12.28 -37.13 21.74
N TRP A 80 13.50 -37.03 22.30
CA TRP A 80 14.38 -35.88 22.09
C TRP A 80 14.88 -35.82 20.64
N LEU A 81 15.15 -36.99 20.03
CA LEU A 81 15.62 -37.09 18.65
C LEU A 81 14.48 -36.79 17.67
N ALA A 82 13.26 -37.25 17.96
CA ALA A 82 12.07 -36.90 17.19
C ALA A 82 11.87 -35.37 17.14
N ALA A 83 11.98 -34.70 18.29
CA ALA A 83 11.85 -33.24 18.38
C ALA A 83 12.95 -32.51 17.59
N LEU A 84 14.19 -33.01 17.63
CA LEU A 84 15.30 -32.47 16.83
C LEU A 84 15.09 -32.63 15.33
N ILE A 85 14.59 -33.78 14.88
CA ILE A 85 14.34 -34.03 13.45
C ILE A 85 13.25 -33.09 12.94
N VAL A 86 12.10 -33.04 13.63
CA VAL A 86 10.98 -32.16 13.23
C VAL A 86 11.41 -30.69 13.29
N GLY A 87 12.05 -30.27 14.37
CA GLY A 87 12.57 -28.92 14.52
C GLY A 87 13.61 -28.56 13.46
N GLY A 88 14.50 -29.50 13.12
CA GLY A 88 15.52 -29.32 12.08
C GLY A 88 14.92 -29.11 10.68
N VAL A 89 13.90 -29.90 10.32
CA VAL A 89 13.18 -29.72 9.03
C VAL A 89 12.51 -28.36 8.98
N VAL A 90 11.84 -27.96 10.05
CA VAL A 90 11.17 -26.65 10.13
C VAL A 90 12.16 -25.50 10.05
N LEU A 91 13.29 -25.60 10.75
CA LEU A 91 14.36 -24.61 10.72
C LEU A 91 14.94 -24.48 9.31
N LEU A 92 15.17 -25.60 8.62
CA LEU A 92 15.67 -25.59 7.24
C LEU A 92 14.70 -24.86 6.30
N VAL A 93 13.41 -25.17 6.37
CA VAL A 93 12.37 -24.48 5.58
C VAL A 93 12.34 -22.98 5.92
N GLY A 94 12.40 -22.64 7.20
CA GLY A 94 12.42 -21.25 7.67
C GLY A 94 13.61 -20.45 7.13
N VAL A 95 14.82 -21.03 7.16
CA VAL A 95 16.02 -20.41 6.59
C VAL A 95 15.86 -20.19 5.10
N ILE A 96 15.37 -21.18 4.34
CA ILE A 96 15.15 -21.03 2.89
C ILE A 96 14.15 -19.90 2.59
N MET A 97 13.05 -19.84 3.33
CA MET A 97 12.05 -18.77 3.16
C MET A 97 12.62 -17.40 3.50
N LEU A 98 13.40 -17.29 4.58
CA LEU A 98 14.05 -16.05 4.99
C LEU A 98 15.03 -15.55 3.92
N LEU A 99 15.86 -16.44 3.39
CA LEU A 99 16.80 -16.11 2.31
C LEU A 99 16.07 -15.68 1.04
N LYS A 100 14.97 -16.36 0.67
CA LYS A 100 14.12 -15.94 -0.46
C LYS A 100 13.49 -14.57 -0.22
N GLY A 101 12.98 -14.31 0.98
CA GLY A 101 12.39 -13.02 1.36
C GLY A 101 13.41 -11.88 1.22
N ILE A 102 14.60 -12.05 1.79
CA ILE A 102 15.70 -11.08 1.69
C ILE A 102 16.09 -10.87 0.22
N SER A 103 16.21 -11.96 -0.56
CA SER A 103 16.53 -11.87 -1.99
C SER A 103 15.46 -11.10 -2.77
N ASN A 104 14.18 -11.34 -2.50
CA ASN A 104 13.09 -10.66 -3.17
C ASN A 104 13.09 -9.16 -2.86
N MET A 105 13.34 -8.78 -1.59
CA MET A 105 13.46 -7.38 -1.20
C MET A 105 14.68 -6.71 -1.86
N LYS A 106 15.80 -7.42 -1.98
CA LYS A 106 17.01 -6.92 -2.65
C LYS A 106 16.81 -6.73 -4.16
N ASN A 107 16.03 -7.62 -4.79
CA ASN A 107 15.71 -7.58 -6.22
C ASN A 107 14.61 -6.57 -6.56
N MET A 108 13.80 -6.19 -5.58
CA MET A 108 12.88 -5.07 -5.69
C MET A 108 13.71 -3.78 -5.65
N SER A 109 14.34 -3.43 -6.77
CA SER A 109 15.02 -2.15 -6.93
C SER A 109 13.98 -1.04 -6.74
N LEU A 110 13.89 -0.52 -5.52
CA LEU A 110 13.08 0.64 -5.15
C LEU A 110 13.59 1.93 -5.82
N THR A 111 14.59 1.84 -6.68
CA THR A 111 14.96 2.88 -7.63
C THR A 111 14.05 2.73 -8.86
N PRO A 112 13.01 3.58 -9.02
CA PRO A 112 12.24 3.62 -10.26
C PRO A 112 13.15 4.17 -11.36
N GLN A 113 13.87 3.28 -12.03
CA GLN A 113 14.85 3.61 -13.07
C GLN A 113 14.21 4.48 -14.15
N ARG A 114 12.95 4.17 -14.52
CA ARG A 114 12.14 4.94 -15.46
C ARG A 114 11.83 6.35 -14.97
N THR A 115 11.39 6.51 -13.72
CA THR A 115 11.05 7.83 -13.16
C THR A 115 12.29 8.72 -13.03
N ILE A 116 13.45 8.14 -12.70
CA ILE A 116 14.70 8.89 -12.64
C ILE A 116 15.16 9.33 -14.05
N GLU A 117 14.96 8.50 -15.07
CA GLU A 117 15.20 8.89 -16.47
C GLU A 117 14.30 10.04 -16.90
N THR A 118 12.99 9.93 -16.66
CA THR A 118 12.03 10.99 -17.04
C THR A 118 12.31 12.31 -16.32
N LEU A 119 12.64 12.26 -15.02
CA LEU A 119 13.02 13.46 -14.26
C LEU A 119 14.34 14.08 -14.73
N LYS A 120 15.29 13.27 -15.20
CA LYS A 120 16.56 13.77 -15.78
C LYS A 120 16.36 14.43 -17.14
N ASP A 121 15.45 13.90 -17.95
CA ASP A 121 15.12 14.48 -19.25
C ASP A 121 14.32 15.77 -19.11
N ASP A 122 13.38 15.82 -18.17
CA ASP A 122 12.66 17.04 -17.82
C ASP A 122 13.60 18.12 -17.27
N ALA A 123 14.55 17.74 -16.39
CA ALA A 123 15.55 18.67 -15.87
C ALA A 123 16.49 19.21 -16.97
N ARG A 124 16.84 18.38 -17.97
CA ARG A 124 17.63 18.81 -19.13
C ARG A 124 16.85 19.77 -20.03
N LEU A 125 15.57 19.51 -20.27
CA LEU A 125 14.70 20.39 -21.05
C LEU A 125 14.54 21.77 -20.40
N VAL A 126 14.35 21.83 -19.09
CA VAL A 126 14.27 23.09 -18.35
C VAL A 126 15.59 23.86 -18.41
N ARG A 127 16.74 23.18 -18.23
CA ARG A 127 18.06 23.82 -18.26
C ARG A 127 18.45 24.34 -19.65
N SER A 128 17.94 23.72 -20.71
CA SER A 128 18.16 24.15 -22.10
C SER A 128 17.29 25.34 -22.55
N ARG A 129 16.27 25.72 -21.75
CA ARG A 129 15.33 26.81 -22.08
C ARG A 129 15.55 28.10 -21.31
N THR A 130 16.53 28.16 -20.41
CA THR A 130 16.98 29.41 -19.79
C THR A 130 18.12 30.01 -20.65
N PRO A 131 17.94 31.21 -21.22
CA PRO A 131 18.95 31.91 -22.03
C PRO A 131 20.17 32.36 -21.21
#